data_AF-A0A959TJ38-F1
#
_entry.id   AF-A0A959TJ38-F1
#
_cell.length_a   1.000
_cell.length_b   1.000
_cell.length_c   1.000
_cell.angle_alpha   90.00
_cell.angle_beta   90.00
_cell.angle_gamma   90.00
#
_symmetry.space_group_name_H-M   'P 1'
#
loop_
_entity.id
_entity.type
_entity.pdbx_description
1 polymer ?
#
loop_
_entity_poly.entity_id
_entity_poly.type
_entity_poly.pdbx_seq_one_letter_code
_entity_poly.pdbx_strand_id
1 'polypeptide(L)'
;AHLVVHRGGPWLQRLRNKRHLAFAIGALVLGALFLLPVMRPYIAIAERTGIRSFAEVAGSVPRPVSLFSTDPAAENWRDLASQSQDTIPAWWQQTHFMGGVAWIGVLVALVLLALHRTATDRRRDLLVLLLAWALSILLCLHIGNVYTYRAVYALPGFSALRSIDRFVLVQSFFFMLLLAQGLGRIQRPPWLAWTIVLLLPVGTVLDMRVAVDWTTRYDKHASRHAVDQVDRHIQE
;
A
#
# COMPACT_ATOMS: atom_id res chain seq x y z
N ALA A 1 37.60 25.20 0.90
CA ALA A 1 36.28 24.56 0.76
C ALA A 1 35.98 24.35 -0.73
N HIS A 2 36.13 23.13 -1.25
CA HIS A 2 35.83 22.83 -2.64
C HIS A 2 34.33 22.53 -2.77
N LEU A 3 33.60 23.45 -3.42
CA LEU A 3 32.21 23.26 -3.85
C LEU A 3 32.19 22.20 -4.95
N VAL A 4 31.87 20.96 -4.59
CA VAL A 4 31.55 19.90 -5.54
C VAL A 4 30.20 20.25 -6.17
N VAL A 5 30.24 20.98 -7.29
CA VAL A 5 29.06 21.20 -8.14
C VAL A 5 28.70 19.84 -8.74
N HIS A 6 27.72 19.17 -8.13
CA HIS A 6 27.20 17.90 -8.60
C HIS A 6 26.49 18.15 -9.95
N ARG A 7 27.24 18.00 -11.07
CA ARG A 7 26.69 17.95 -12.42
C ARG A 7 25.52 16.98 -12.42
N GLY A 8 24.34 17.47 -12.84
CA GLY A 8 23.05 16.78 -12.71
C GLY A 8 23.13 15.28 -12.97
N GLY A 9 22.52 14.51 -12.07
CA GLY A 9 22.63 13.05 -12.04
C GLY A 9 22.38 12.41 -13.41
N PRO A 10 23.03 11.27 -13.73
CA PRO A 10 22.97 10.62 -15.04
C PRO A 10 21.54 10.36 -15.57
N TRP A 11 20.55 10.28 -14.69
CA TRP A 11 19.14 10.07 -15.05
C TRP A 11 18.46 11.32 -15.64
N LEU A 12 18.79 12.52 -15.14
CA LEU A 12 18.30 13.78 -15.72
C LEU A 12 18.85 13.97 -17.13
N GLN A 13 20.09 13.53 -17.35
CA GLN A 13 20.69 13.50 -18.68
C GLN A 13 19.99 12.51 -19.62
N ARG A 14 19.48 11.38 -19.09
CA ARG A 14 18.66 10.43 -19.86
C ARG A 14 17.29 11.00 -20.22
N LEU A 15 16.64 11.76 -19.34
CA LEU A 15 15.40 12.46 -19.68
C LEU A 15 15.60 13.53 -20.76
N ARG A 16 16.81 14.07 -20.87
CA ARG A 16 17.19 14.98 -21.97
C ARG A 16 17.26 14.27 -23.33
N ASN A 17 17.39 12.94 -23.35
CA ASN A 17 17.33 12.17 -24.58
C ASN A 17 15.87 11.98 -25.00
N LYS A 18 15.48 12.66 -26.09
CA LYS A 18 14.12 12.62 -26.65
C LYS A 18 13.58 11.21 -26.85
N ARG A 19 14.42 10.22 -27.20
CA ARG A 19 14.00 8.82 -27.38
C ARG A 19 13.54 8.18 -26.07
N HIS A 20 14.27 8.41 -24.98
CA HIS A 20 13.93 7.86 -23.67
C HIS A 20 12.69 8.54 -23.09
N LEU A 21 12.59 9.86 -23.27
CA LEU A 21 11.40 10.61 -22.86
C LEU A 21 10.17 10.14 -23.64
N ALA A 22 10.28 9.98 -24.96
CA ALA A 22 9.20 9.48 -25.80
C ALA A 22 8.77 8.06 -25.38
N PHE A 23 9.72 7.18 -25.07
CA PHE A 23 9.42 5.85 -24.55
C PHE A 23 8.70 5.90 -23.21
N ALA A 24 9.18 6.72 -22.27
CA ALA A 24 8.55 6.88 -20.95
C ALA A 24 7.13 7.44 -21.05
N ILE A 25 6.92 8.47 -21.87
CA ILE A 25 5.60 9.03 -22.15
C ILE A 25 4.71 7.98 -22.82
N GLY A 26 5.23 7.26 -23.82
CA GLY A 26 4.50 6.18 -24.49
C GLY A 26 4.07 5.08 -23.53
N ALA A 27 4.95 4.66 -22.61
CA ALA A 27 4.65 3.69 -21.56
C ALA A 27 3.56 4.20 -20.60
N LEU A 28 3.62 5.48 -20.20
CA LEU A 28 2.59 6.11 -19.37
C LEU A 28 1.24 6.18 -20.08
N VAL A 29 1.21 6.60 -21.34
CA VAL A 29 -0.01 6.64 -22.16
C VAL A 29 -0.58 5.24 -22.34
N LEU A 30 0.26 4.26 -22.69
CA LEU A 30 -0.18 2.88 -22.85
C LEU A 30 -0.70 2.29 -21.53
N GLY A 31 -0.04 2.59 -20.41
CA GLY A 31 -0.52 2.22 -19.08
C GLY A 31 -1.88 2.83 -18.76
N ALA A 32 -2.08 4.12 -19.06
CA ALA A 32 -3.36 4.79 -18.89
C ALA A 32 -4.46 4.17 -19.78
N LEU A 33 -4.13 3.81 -21.02
CA LEU A 33 -5.05 3.11 -21.91
C LEU A 33 -5.43 1.72 -21.37
N PHE A 34 -4.49 0.97 -20.81
CA PHE A 34 -4.77 -0.33 -20.18
C PHE A 34 -5.57 -0.20 -18.88
N LEU A 35 -5.57 0.96 -18.23
CA LEU A 35 -6.45 1.21 -17.09
C LEU A 35 -7.91 1.43 -17.51
N LEU A 36 -8.19 1.87 -18.74
CA LEU A 36 -9.56 2.18 -19.19
C LEU A 36 -10.52 0.97 -19.12
N PRO A 37 -10.16 -0.24 -19.62
CA PRO A 37 -11.01 -1.42 -19.47
C PRO A 37 -11.30 -1.76 -18.01
N VAL A 38 -10.31 -1.58 -17.12
CA VAL A 38 -10.44 -1.82 -15.68
C VAL A 38 -11.35 -0.78 -15.03
N MET A 39 -11.32 0.47 -15.48
CA MET A 39 -12.15 1.56 -14.98
C MET A 39 -13.60 1.50 -15.47
N ARG A 40 -13.86 0.93 -16.65
CA ARG A 40 -15.20 0.83 -17.24
C ARG A 40 -16.28 0.30 -16.29
N PRO A 41 -16.12 -0.83 -15.56
CA PRO A 41 -17.14 -1.30 -14.64
C PRO A 41 -17.40 -0.31 -13.48
N TYR A 42 -16.37 0.40 -13.01
CA TYR A 42 -16.54 1.39 -11.94
C TYR A 42 -17.31 2.61 -12.40
N ILE A 43 -17.06 3.08 -13.63
CA ILE A 43 -17.82 4.18 -14.23
C ILE A 43 -19.29 3.78 -14.39
N ALA A 44 -19.55 2.57 -14.92
CA ALA A 44 -20.91 2.07 -15.08
C ALA A 44 -21.66 1.91 -13.75
N ILE A 45 -20.96 1.52 -12.68
CA ILE A 45 -21.55 1.49 -11.33
C ILE A 45 -21.84 2.92 -10.84
N ALA A 46 -20.90 3.85 -11.01
CA ALA A 46 -21.09 5.25 -10.61
C ALA A 46 -22.34 5.88 -11.27
N GLU A 47 -22.56 5.59 -12.55
CA GLU A 47 -23.73 6.07 -13.30
C GLU A 47 -25.05 5.48 -12.78
N ARG A 48 -25.04 4.23 -12.30
CA ARG A 48 -26.25 3.53 -11.83
C ARG A 48 -26.58 3.82 -10.37
N THR A 49 -25.58 3.87 -9.50
CA THR A 49 -25.79 4.01 -8.04
C THR A 49 -25.60 5.44 -7.55
N GLY A 50 -25.19 6.36 -8.42
CA GLY A 50 -24.78 7.70 -8.07
C GLY A 50 -23.32 7.80 -7.63
N ILE A 51 -22.82 9.03 -7.68
CA ILE A 51 -21.47 9.42 -7.26
C ILE A 51 -21.53 9.76 -5.78
N ARG A 52 -20.69 9.13 -4.97
CA ARG A 52 -20.56 9.47 -3.55
C ARG A 52 -19.96 10.86 -3.39
N SER A 53 -20.24 11.55 -2.30
CA SER A 53 -19.51 12.78 -1.99
C SER A 53 -18.13 12.46 -1.41
N PHE A 54 -17.17 13.37 -1.57
CA PHE A 54 -15.87 13.23 -0.89
C PHE A 54 -16.03 13.18 0.64
N ALA A 55 -17.03 13.88 1.18
CA ALA A 55 -17.31 13.90 2.62
C ALA A 55 -17.61 12.50 3.19
N GLU A 56 -18.26 11.63 2.42
CA GLU A 56 -18.54 10.24 2.83
C GLU A 56 -17.30 9.37 2.95
N VAL A 57 -16.24 9.67 2.17
CA VAL A 57 -14.98 8.91 2.18
C VAL A 57 -13.88 9.60 2.98
N ALA A 58 -14.02 10.89 3.29
CA ALA A 58 -13.00 11.67 3.99
C ALA A 58 -12.62 11.04 5.34
N GLY A 59 -13.59 10.48 6.05
CA GLY A 59 -13.38 9.82 7.34
C GLY A 59 -12.52 8.56 7.26
N SER A 60 -12.50 7.87 6.13
CA SER A 60 -11.70 6.65 5.95
C SER A 60 -10.27 6.93 5.47
N VAL A 61 -9.96 8.18 5.10
CA VAL A 61 -8.63 8.55 4.57
C VAL A 61 -7.56 8.32 5.64
N PRO A 62 -6.49 7.58 5.35
CA PRO A 62 -5.45 7.28 6.32
C PRO A 62 -4.77 8.55 6.79
N ARG A 63 -4.57 8.65 8.09
CA ARG A 63 -3.74 9.65 8.74
C ARG A 63 -2.32 9.07 8.91
N PRO A 64 -1.30 9.88 9.24
CA PRO A 64 0.04 9.36 9.52
C PRO A 64 0.05 8.22 10.56
N VAL A 65 -0.78 8.33 11.60
CA VAL A 65 -0.91 7.29 12.65
C VAL A 65 -1.54 6.00 12.11
N SER A 66 -2.34 6.07 11.04
CA SER A 66 -2.95 4.91 10.39
C SER A 66 -1.94 3.95 9.79
N LEU A 67 -0.75 4.43 9.42
CA LEU A 67 0.32 3.60 8.85
C LEU A 67 0.89 2.59 9.86
N PHE A 68 0.59 2.80 11.15
CA PHE A 68 0.96 1.94 12.25
C PHE A 68 -0.23 1.16 12.81
N SER A 69 -1.42 1.34 12.24
CA SER A 69 -2.57 0.49 12.53
C SER A 69 -2.32 -0.91 12.00
N THR A 70 -2.78 -1.91 12.73
CA THR A 70 -2.93 -3.30 12.26
C THR A 70 -4.03 -3.95 13.09
N ASP A 71 -4.34 -5.21 12.83
CA ASP A 71 -5.26 -5.97 13.66
C ASP A 71 -4.78 -6.00 15.13
N PRO A 72 -5.67 -5.83 16.13
CA PRO A 72 -5.31 -5.89 17.54
C PRO A 72 -4.61 -7.19 17.98
N ALA A 73 -4.77 -8.28 17.22
CA ALA A 73 -4.10 -9.55 17.49
C ALA A 73 -2.64 -9.61 17.05
N ALA A 74 -2.13 -8.60 16.32
CA ALA A 74 -0.72 -8.51 15.95
C ALA A 74 0.15 -8.21 17.17
N GLU A 75 0.73 -9.25 17.78
CA GLU A 75 1.39 -9.16 19.09
C GLU A 75 2.59 -8.20 19.12
N ASN A 76 3.40 -8.22 18.07
CA ASN A 76 4.62 -7.42 17.93
C ASN A 76 4.37 -5.94 17.58
N TRP A 77 3.12 -5.57 17.24
CA TRP A 77 2.77 -4.22 16.79
C TRP A 77 1.56 -3.63 17.53
N ARG A 78 1.03 -4.36 18.52
CA ARG A 78 -0.20 -4.04 19.26
C ARG A 78 -0.18 -2.66 19.91
N ASP A 79 0.92 -2.30 20.56
CA ASP A 79 1.04 -1.04 21.31
C ASP A 79 1.08 0.19 20.39
N LEU A 80 1.58 0.02 19.17
CA LEU A 80 1.54 1.06 18.14
C LEU A 80 0.16 1.12 17.49
N ALA A 81 -0.45 -0.04 17.25
CA ALA A 81 -1.78 -0.14 16.66
C ALA A 81 -2.85 0.49 17.57
N SER A 82 -2.77 0.33 18.89
CA SER A 82 -3.76 0.89 19.83
C SER A 82 -3.86 2.41 19.76
N GLN A 83 -2.75 3.12 19.52
CA GLN A 83 -2.77 4.59 19.37
C GLN A 83 -3.68 5.07 18.24
N SER A 84 -3.78 4.27 17.17
CA SER A 84 -4.65 4.59 16.03
C SER A 84 -6.13 4.37 16.34
N GLN A 85 -6.45 3.43 17.23
CA GLN A 85 -7.83 3.11 17.61
C GLN A 85 -8.47 4.25 18.40
N ASP A 86 -7.67 4.89 19.27
CA ASP A 86 -8.15 5.97 20.13
C ASP A 86 -8.29 7.31 19.39
N THR A 87 -7.56 7.47 18.28
CA THR A 87 -7.41 8.78 17.62
C THR A 87 -8.25 8.92 16.34
N ILE A 88 -8.69 7.81 15.75
CA ILE A 88 -9.23 7.80 14.38
C ILE A 88 -10.69 7.33 14.36
N PRO A 89 -11.64 8.15 13.88
CA PRO A 89 -12.99 7.70 13.60
C PRO A 89 -12.98 6.55 12.59
N ALA A 90 -13.74 5.48 12.83
CA ALA A 90 -13.73 4.30 11.97
C ALA A 90 -12.35 3.60 11.83
N TRP A 91 -11.56 3.61 12.91
CA TRP A 91 -10.25 2.95 12.98
C TRP A 91 -10.25 1.49 12.48
N TRP A 92 -11.37 0.77 12.61
CA TRP A 92 -11.51 -0.61 12.15
C TRP A 92 -11.34 -0.77 10.64
N GLN A 93 -11.49 0.29 9.85
CA GLN A 93 -11.20 0.27 8.42
C GLN A 93 -9.69 0.26 8.15
N GLN A 94 -8.89 0.67 9.13
CA GLN A 94 -7.43 0.81 9.03
C GLN A 94 -6.68 -0.37 9.65
N THR A 95 -7.37 -1.41 10.11
CA THR A 95 -6.73 -2.65 10.58
C THR A 95 -6.06 -3.44 9.46
N HIS A 96 -6.29 -3.06 8.20
CA HIS A 96 -5.72 -3.71 7.02
C HIS A 96 -4.25 -3.32 6.77
N PHE A 97 -3.75 -2.28 7.45
CA PHE A 97 -2.37 -1.84 7.32
C PHE A 97 -1.38 -2.94 7.74
N MET A 98 -0.21 -2.90 7.12
CA MET A 98 0.81 -3.93 7.35
C MET A 98 1.45 -3.71 8.72
N GLY A 99 1.67 -4.80 9.47
CA GLY A 99 2.35 -4.74 10.75
C GLY A 99 3.87 -4.52 10.64
N GLY A 100 4.57 -4.80 11.74
CA GLY A 100 5.98 -4.48 11.91
C GLY A 100 6.93 -5.16 10.94
N VAL A 101 6.60 -6.35 10.44
CA VAL A 101 7.49 -7.08 9.52
C VAL A 101 7.68 -6.31 8.22
N ALA A 102 6.64 -5.65 7.73
CA ALA A 102 6.72 -4.81 6.53
C ALA A 102 7.66 -3.61 6.74
N TRP A 103 7.61 -2.99 7.93
CA TRP A 103 8.49 -1.88 8.30
C TRP A 103 9.96 -2.26 8.37
N ILE A 104 10.29 -3.51 8.70
CA ILE A 104 11.68 -4.02 8.62
C ILE A 104 12.23 -3.83 7.19
N GLY A 105 11.42 -4.06 6.15
CA GLY A 105 11.83 -3.87 4.76
C GLY A 105 12.23 -2.43 4.46
N VAL A 106 11.44 -1.47 4.94
CA VAL A 106 11.71 -0.03 4.80
C VAL A 106 12.98 0.35 5.55
N LEU A 107 13.12 -0.08 6.81
CA LEU A 107 14.31 0.22 7.63
C LEU A 107 15.58 -0.37 7.01
N VAL A 108 15.54 -1.62 6.56
CA VAL A 108 16.66 -2.26 5.87
C VAL A 108 17.02 -1.48 4.60
N ALA A 109 16.04 -1.08 3.80
CA ALA A 109 16.29 -0.27 2.60
C ALA A 109 16.99 1.05 2.95
N LEU A 110 16.53 1.77 3.97
CA LEU A 110 17.14 3.02 4.45
C LEU A 110 18.59 2.81 4.91
N VAL A 111 18.84 1.80 5.74
CA VAL A 111 20.19 1.45 6.22
C VAL A 111 21.10 1.11 5.05
N LEU A 112 20.64 0.29 4.09
CA LEU A 112 21.42 -0.07 2.91
C LEU A 112 21.75 1.16 2.04
N LEU A 113 20.83 2.11 1.90
CA LEU A 113 21.05 3.37 1.18
C LEU A 113 22.07 4.28 1.89
N ALA A 114 22.10 4.25 3.23
CA ALA A 114 23.01 5.04 4.05
C ALA A 114 24.45 4.46 4.07
N LEU A 115 24.60 3.14 4.02
CA LEU A 115 25.90 2.48 4.22
C LEU A 115 26.93 2.63 3.09
N HIS A 116 26.63 3.31 1.97
CA HIS A 116 27.54 3.55 0.81
C HIS A 116 28.26 2.31 0.20
N ARG A 117 28.03 1.10 0.72
CA ARG A 117 28.65 -0.16 0.28
C ARG A 117 27.88 -0.85 -0.87
N THR A 118 26.74 -0.31 -1.27
CA THR A 118 25.89 -0.86 -2.33
C THR A 118 26.33 -0.36 -3.70
N ALA A 119 26.40 -1.25 -4.68
CA ALA A 119 26.62 -0.88 -6.08
C ALA A 119 25.61 0.19 -6.54
N THR A 120 26.06 1.15 -7.35
CA THR A 120 25.29 2.34 -7.71
C THR A 120 23.93 2.01 -8.34
N ASP A 121 23.86 1.00 -9.21
CA ASP A 121 22.58 0.62 -9.85
C ASP A 121 21.61 -0.02 -8.84
N ARG A 122 22.10 -0.88 -7.94
CA ARG A 122 21.29 -1.48 -6.88
C ARG A 122 20.74 -0.45 -5.90
N ARG A 123 21.50 0.63 -5.66
CA ARG A 123 21.08 1.77 -4.83
C ARG A 123 19.93 2.54 -5.50
N ARG A 124 19.96 2.67 -6.83
CA ARG A 124 18.89 3.34 -7.59
C ARG A 124 17.58 2.58 -7.51
N ASP A 125 17.59 1.26 -7.69
CA ASP A 125 16.37 0.46 -7.61
C ASP A 125 15.70 0.58 -6.24
N LEU A 126 16.49 0.48 -5.16
CA LEU A 126 15.99 0.68 -3.79
C LEU A 126 15.43 2.09 -3.59
N LEU A 127 16.12 3.11 -4.08
CA LEU A 127 15.67 4.51 -3.97
C LEU A 127 14.36 4.73 -4.73
N VAL A 128 14.24 4.16 -5.94
CA VAL A 128 13.01 4.25 -6.74
C VAL A 128 11.85 3.54 -6.04
N LEU A 129 12.07 2.34 -5.50
CA LEU A 129 11.05 1.62 -4.74
C LEU A 129 10.63 2.37 -3.47
N LEU A 130 11.60 2.92 -2.73
CA LEU A 130 11.34 3.68 -1.51
C LEU A 130 10.59 4.98 -1.82
N LEU A 131 10.95 5.66 -2.90
CA LEU A 131 10.25 6.87 -3.35
C LEU A 131 8.84 6.53 -3.84
N ALA A 132 8.65 5.44 -4.60
CA ALA A 132 7.34 4.99 -5.04
C ALA A 132 6.43 4.64 -3.84
N TRP A 133 6.97 3.92 -2.86
CA TRP A 133 6.30 3.65 -1.59
C TRP A 133 5.92 4.95 -0.86
N ALA A 134 6.87 5.87 -0.66
CA ALA A 134 6.63 7.13 0.03
C ALA A 134 5.59 8.01 -0.68
N LEU A 135 5.67 8.11 -2.01
CA LEU A 135 4.69 8.82 -2.83
C LEU A 135 3.30 8.17 -2.76
N SER A 136 3.23 6.84 -2.76
CA SER A 136 1.95 6.13 -2.63
C SER A 136 1.26 6.42 -1.29
N ILE A 137 2.02 6.55 -0.21
CA ILE A 137 1.52 6.98 1.10
C ILE A 137 1.12 8.45 1.04
N LEU A 138 2.00 9.33 0.55
CA LEU A 138 1.78 10.77 0.53
C LEU A 138 0.52 11.14 -0.27
N LEU A 139 0.26 10.48 -1.40
CA LEU A 139 -0.92 10.72 -2.23
C LEU A 139 -2.23 10.28 -1.58
N CYS A 140 -2.17 9.43 -0.55
CA CYS A 140 -3.36 8.90 0.12
C CYS A 140 -3.56 9.46 1.52
N LEU A 141 -2.71 10.38 1.99
CA LEU A 141 -2.69 10.80 3.39
C LEU A 141 -3.63 11.98 3.71
N HIS A 142 -4.15 11.98 4.93
CA HIS A 142 -4.81 13.13 5.54
C HIS A 142 -3.90 13.75 6.59
N ILE A 143 -3.46 14.99 6.36
CA ILE A 143 -2.55 15.72 7.26
C ILE A 143 -3.27 17.00 7.72
N GLY A 144 -3.68 17.02 9.00
CA GLY A 144 -4.39 18.17 9.59
C GLY A 144 -5.76 18.38 8.95
N ASN A 145 -5.86 19.38 8.06
CA ASN A 145 -7.07 19.70 7.28
C ASN A 145 -6.89 19.45 5.77
N VAL A 146 -5.73 18.92 5.35
CA VAL A 146 -5.38 18.71 3.94
C VAL A 146 -5.50 17.23 3.60
N TYR A 147 -6.33 16.92 2.60
CA TYR A 147 -6.50 15.59 2.04
C TYR A 147 -5.78 15.51 0.71
N THR A 148 -4.58 14.93 0.67
CA THR A 148 -3.86 14.72 -0.59
C THR A 148 -4.62 13.74 -1.50
N TYR A 149 -5.35 12.81 -0.88
CA TYR A 149 -6.24 11.88 -1.56
C TYR A 149 -7.29 12.55 -2.46
N ARG A 150 -7.63 13.82 -2.22
CA ARG A 150 -8.59 14.56 -3.06
C ARG A 150 -8.15 14.64 -4.53
N ALA A 151 -6.83 14.66 -4.79
CA ALA A 151 -6.30 14.63 -6.15
C ALA A 151 -6.58 13.30 -6.85
N VAL A 152 -6.46 12.18 -6.14
CA VAL A 152 -6.77 10.84 -6.65
C VAL A 152 -8.28 10.66 -6.81
N TYR A 153 -9.06 11.15 -5.85
CA TYR A 153 -10.52 11.09 -5.88
C TYR A 153 -11.14 11.82 -7.07
N ALA A 154 -10.48 12.87 -7.58
CA ALA A 154 -10.92 13.61 -8.76
C ALA A 154 -10.78 12.82 -10.08
N LEU A 155 -10.10 11.67 -10.07
CA LEU A 155 -9.98 10.80 -11.24
C LEU A 155 -11.32 10.09 -11.52
N PRO A 156 -11.70 9.93 -12.81
CA PRO A 156 -12.96 9.30 -13.17
C PRO A 156 -13.03 7.85 -12.65
N GLY A 157 -14.16 7.48 -12.06
CA GLY A 157 -14.41 6.15 -11.50
C GLY A 157 -13.95 5.94 -10.06
N PHE A 158 -13.09 6.80 -9.50
CA PHE A 158 -12.61 6.66 -8.11
C PHE A 158 -13.68 7.00 -7.08
N SER A 159 -14.64 7.85 -7.41
CA SER A 159 -15.78 8.19 -6.56
C SER A 159 -16.75 7.04 -6.31
N ALA A 160 -16.74 6.00 -7.16
CA ALA A 160 -17.50 4.77 -6.95
C ALA A 160 -16.83 3.80 -5.97
N LEU A 161 -15.56 4.02 -5.62
CA LEU A 161 -14.83 3.14 -4.70
C LEU A 161 -15.28 3.41 -3.26
N ARG A 162 -15.91 2.42 -2.65
CA ARG A 162 -16.44 2.49 -1.28
C ARG A 162 -15.37 2.52 -0.20
N SER A 163 -14.22 1.88 -0.41
CA SER A 163 -13.21 1.77 0.64
C SER A 163 -11.80 2.08 0.16
N ILE A 164 -11.10 2.73 1.07
CA ILE A 164 -9.69 3.10 0.99
C ILE A 164 -8.78 1.89 1.19
N ASP A 165 -9.33 0.74 1.57
CA ASP A 165 -8.62 -0.54 1.75
C ASP A 165 -7.84 -0.95 0.49
N ARG A 166 -8.29 -0.53 -0.71
CA ARG A 166 -7.57 -0.78 -1.97
C ARG A 166 -6.21 -0.06 -2.03
N PHE A 167 -6.04 1.08 -1.35
CA PHE A 167 -4.75 1.77 -1.27
C PHE A 167 -3.76 1.00 -0.41
N VAL A 168 -4.26 0.36 0.65
CA VAL A 168 -3.44 -0.47 1.52
C VAL A 168 -2.82 -1.62 0.73
N LEU A 169 -3.59 -2.26 -0.16
CA LEU A 169 -3.06 -3.32 -1.03
C LEU A 169 -1.90 -2.84 -1.93
N VAL A 170 -2.01 -1.64 -2.51
CA VAL A 170 -0.94 -1.04 -3.33
C VAL A 170 0.30 -0.77 -2.47
N GLN A 171 0.11 -0.27 -1.25
CA GLN A 171 1.22 -0.04 -0.31
C GLN A 171 1.86 -1.36 0.14
N SER A 172 1.07 -2.39 0.44
CA SER A 172 1.53 -3.74 0.77
C SER A 172 2.43 -4.31 -0.30
N PHE A 173 2.09 -4.10 -1.58
CA PHE A 173 2.94 -4.52 -2.69
C PHE A 173 4.34 -3.88 -2.62
N PHE A 174 4.42 -2.57 -2.38
CA PHE A 174 5.71 -1.90 -2.23
C PHE A 174 6.47 -2.34 -0.97
N PHE A 175 5.77 -2.57 0.15
CA PHE A 175 6.39 -3.14 1.35
C PHE A 175 7.03 -4.50 1.09
N MET A 176 6.31 -5.42 0.43
CA MET A 176 6.84 -6.74 0.06
C MET A 176 8.05 -6.63 -0.86
N LEU A 177 7.99 -5.75 -1.87
CA LEU A 177 9.12 -5.51 -2.75
C LEU A 177 10.33 -4.98 -1.98
N LEU A 178 10.16 -3.96 -1.13
CA LEU A 178 11.23 -3.40 -0.31
C LEU A 178 11.82 -4.44 0.64
N LEU A 179 11.00 -5.28 1.26
CA LEU A 179 11.44 -6.36 2.13
C LEU A 179 12.28 -7.39 1.36
N ALA A 180 11.76 -7.92 0.25
CA ALA A 180 12.46 -8.90 -0.57
C ALA A 180 13.79 -8.34 -1.12
N GLN A 181 13.74 -7.13 -1.66
CA GLN A 181 14.88 -6.42 -2.24
C GLN A 181 15.91 -6.02 -1.16
N GLY A 182 15.47 -5.61 0.02
CA GLY A 182 16.33 -5.29 1.15
C GLY A 182 17.04 -6.53 1.67
N LEU A 183 16.28 -7.59 1.99
CA LEU A 183 16.84 -8.84 2.52
C LEU A 183 17.77 -9.54 1.53
N GLY A 184 17.41 -9.58 0.23
CA GLY A 184 18.23 -10.21 -0.81
C GLY A 184 19.56 -9.52 -1.09
N ARG A 185 19.73 -8.26 -0.65
CA ARG A 185 20.98 -7.50 -0.82
C ARG A 185 21.94 -7.61 0.35
N ILE A 186 21.50 -8.10 1.50
CA ILE A 186 22.38 -8.25 2.66
C ILE A 186 23.27 -9.47 2.40
N GLN A 187 24.60 -9.26 2.34
CA GLN A 187 25.57 -10.34 2.29
C GLN A 187 25.57 -11.03 3.66
N ARG A 188 25.17 -12.30 3.70
CA ARG A 188 24.96 -13.05 4.94
C ARG A 188 25.69 -14.39 4.88
N PRO A 189 26.20 -14.90 6.01
CA PRO A 189 26.58 -16.29 6.11
C PRO A 189 25.34 -17.19 5.94
N PRO A 190 25.50 -18.43 5.44
CA PRO A 190 24.38 -19.31 5.08
C PRO A 190 23.46 -19.60 6.27
N TRP A 191 24.00 -19.71 7.49
CA TRP A 191 23.19 -19.93 8.70
C TRP A 191 22.19 -18.80 8.95
N LEU A 192 22.60 -17.54 8.77
CA LEU A 192 21.73 -16.38 8.98
C LEU A 192 20.66 -16.29 7.89
N ALA A 193 20.98 -16.68 6.66
CA ALA A 193 19.99 -16.77 5.59
C ALA A 193 18.91 -17.81 5.95
N TRP A 194 19.30 -18.99 6.42
CA TRP A 194 18.35 -20.01 6.91
C TRP A 194 17.52 -19.53 8.09
N THR A 195 18.14 -18.87 9.07
CA THR A 195 17.42 -18.28 10.21
C THR A 195 16.36 -17.29 9.74
N ILE A 196 16.66 -16.42 8.76
CA ILE A 196 15.70 -15.46 8.24
C ILE A 196 14.59 -16.15 7.45
N VAL A 197 14.91 -17.13 6.61
CA VAL A 197 13.91 -17.91 5.88
C VAL A 197 12.95 -18.64 6.82
N LEU A 198 13.43 -19.08 7.99
CA LEU A 198 12.61 -19.78 8.97
C LEU A 198 11.83 -18.82 9.89
N LEU A 199 12.44 -17.73 10.34
CA LEU A 199 11.81 -16.77 11.24
C LEU A 199 10.84 -15.81 10.55
N LEU A 200 11.08 -15.46 9.29
CA LEU A 200 10.25 -14.47 8.58
C LEU A 200 8.80 -14.94 8.39
N PRO A 201 8.51 -16.19 8.00
CA PRO A 201 7.13 -16.70 7.97
C PRO A 201 6.48 -16.69 9.35
N VAL A 202 7.22 -17.10 10.40
CA VAL A 202 6.71 -17.08 11.78
C VAL A 202 6.37 -15.66 12.21
N GLY A 203 7.29 -14.71 11.97
CA GLY A 203 7.06 -13.29 12.24
C GLY A 203 5.87 -12.75 11.46
N THR A 204 5.73 -13.12 10.18
CA THR A 204 4.59 -12.70 9.35
C THR A 204 3.27 -13.24 9.89
N VAL A 205 3.24 -14.49 10.35
CA VAL A 205 2.04 -15.09 10.96
C VAL A 205 1.68 -14.37 12.26
N LEU A 206 2.66 -14.04 13.10
CA LEU A 206 2.43 -13.28 14.33
C LEU A 206 1.93 -11.86 14.06
N ASP A 207 2.48 -11.22 13.03
CA ASP A 207 2.17 -9.84 12.62
C ASP A 207 0.82 -9.72 11.90
N MET A 208 0.38 -10.80 11.25
CA MET A 208 -0.90 -10.92 10.52
C MET A 208 -1.93 -11.76 11.28
N ARG A 209 -1.75 -11.96 12.60
CA ARG A 209 -2.78 -12.58 13.42
C ARG A 209 -4.04 -11.73 13.36
N VAL A 210 -5.17 -12.39 13.19
CA VAL A 210 -6.49 -11.76 13.16
C VAL A 210 -7.26 -12.26 14.37
N ALA A 211 -7.76 -11.34 15.19
CA ALA A 211 -8.63 -11.69 16.31
C ALA A 211 -9.94 -12.29 15.77
N VAL A 212 -10.12 -13.61 15.93
CA VAL A 212 -11.31 -14.32 15.42
C VAL A 212 -12.60 -13.72 15.99
N ASP A 213 -12.57 -13.32 17.27
CA ASP A 213 -13.72 -12.75 17.98
C ASP A 213 -14.13 -11.36 17.45
N TRP A 214 -13.24 -10.69 16.71
CA TRP A 214 -13.47 -9.36 16.13
C TRP A 214 -13.93 -9.43 14.68
N THR A 215 -13.68 -10.56 14.00
CA THR A 215 -14.24 -10.76 12.67
C THR A 215 -15.71 -11.14 12.81
N THR A 216 -16.60 -10.29 12.31
CA THR A 216 -18.02 -10.62 12.13
C THR A 216 -18.14 -11.74 11.10
N ARG A 217 -17.90 -12.97 11.55
CA ARG A 217 -18.16 -14.16 10.76
C ARG A 217 -19.67 -14.31 10.72
N TYR A 218 -20.27 -13.94 9.59
CA TYR A 218 -21.60 -14.44 9.28
C TYR A 218 -21.54 -15.96 9.31
N ASP A 219 -22.42 -16.57 10.09
CA ASP A 219 -22.55 -18.02 10.10
C ASP A 219 -22.82 -18.47 8.66
N LYS A 220 -21.95 -19.35 8.15
CA LYS A 220 -22.04 -19.87 6.79
C LYS A 220 -23.35 -20.61 6.57
N HIS A 221 -23.89 -21.25 7.62
CA HIS A 221 -25.18 -21.93 7.56
C HIS A 221 -26.33 -20.93 7.49
N ALA A 222 -26.32 -19.89 8.33
CA ALA A 222 -27.31 -18.82 8.26
C ALA A 222 -27.30 -18.09 6.90
N SER A 223 -26.10 -17.85 6.36
CA SER A 223 -25.94 -17.20 5.05
C SER A 223 -26.45 -18.08 3.90
N ARG A 224 -26.16 -19.39 3.94
CA ARG A 224 -26.70 -20.34 2.95
C ARG A 224 -28.22 -20.43 3.03
N HIS A 225 -28.78 -20.51 4.23
CA HIS A 225 -30.23 -20.56 4.41
C HIS A 225 -30.92 -19.31 3.85
N ALA A 226 -30.34 -18.12 4.05
CA ALA A 226 -30.86 -16.88 3.48
C ALA A 226 -30.82 -16.89 1.94
N VAL A 227 -29.74 -17.40 1.33
CA VAL A 227 -29.64 -17.57 -0.13
C VAL A 227 -30.69 -18.56 -0.64
N ASP A 228 -30.82 -19.72 -0.01
CA ASP A 228 -31.80 -20.75 -0.37
C ASP A 228 -33.26 -20.26 -0.22
N GLN A 229 -33.52 -19.31 0.68
CA GLN A 229 -34.83 -18.65 0.81
C GLN A 229 -35.10 -17.68 -0.34
N VAL A 230 -34.11 -16.87 -0.73
CA VAL A 230 -34.22 -15.95 -1.86
C VAL A 230 -34.40 -16.73 -3.17
N ASP A 231 -33.64 -17.82 -3.37
CA ASP A 231 -33.74 -18.66 -4.57
C ASP A 231 -35.13 -19.29 -4.70
N ARG A 232 -35.72 -19.77 -3.59
CA ARG A 232 -37.10 -20.27 -3.59
C ARG A 232 -38.12 -19.20 -3.99
N HIS A 233 -37.97 -17.99 -3.48
CA HIS A 233 -38.87 -16.87 -3.78
C HIS A 233 -38.78 -16.36 -5.23
N ILE A 234 -37.69 -16.65 -5.95
CA ILE A 234 -37.52 -16.29 -7.36
C ILE A 234 -38.16 -17.35 -8.29
N GLN A 235 -38.30 -18.59 -7.81
CA GLN A 235 -38.83 -19.71 -8.60
C GLN A 235 -40.36 -19.85 -8.51
N GLU A 236 -40.99 -19.27 -7.49
CA GLU A 236 -42.45 -19.15 -7.34
C GLU A 236 -43.00 -17.96 -8.14
#